data_AF-A0A1Q7KP87-F1
#
_entry.id   AF-A0A1Q7KP87-F1
#
_cell.length_a   1.000
_cell.length_b   1.000
_cell.length_c   1.000
_cell.angle_alpha   90.00
_cell.angle_beta   90.00
_cell.angle_gamma   90.00
#
_symmetry.space_group_name_H-M   'P 1'
#
loop_
_entity.id
_entity.type
_entity.pdbx_description
1 polymer ?
#
loop_
_entity_poly.entity_id
_entity_poly.type
_entity_poly.pdbx_seq_one_letter_code
_entity_poly.pdbx_strand_id
1 'polypeptide(L)'
;MGESPISVRAALESARFPLPTGTADLPAGVARDSAEANRLANFLRTVFSFPAMLGAFLVAAVFVVGRGFNVDPDVWWHTKAGQIILSTRHWPTTDPFSFTAGGQPWIDCEWLGDILFAPVARWAGLQGLDALLIILGSAIMVALYAYATLRAKDSKAGFVASAVLLVLTSASFSLRPQMLGYLFLILTLIILERFRQGKVRSLWFLPPLFLVWVNAHGSWIIGLGVVFVYWASGLLEFRLGGLEAKRWTPQDRRSLSMAFLLSLCAIPITPYGPQIAAYPFEVAFKMPIGVGNVSEWQSMPFNLPGGKLFLGLILAFLVLQVIYRFTWRLEELALFLFGTMMACLHLRFLLLFVPFSTPILATILARWVPPYSRSKDRYLLNAVLMLAVTVGIVRFFPSRAELEKGVSENFPVRAVEYMHEHSVRGPIFNTYNFGTYLLWSDYKVFIDGRSDIYERVGAFSDYLFIDRSAATRRTACDDARRVTGVAKSLRRQSERPVCQTQQRCLF
;
A
#
# COMPACT_ATOMS: atom_id res chain seq x y z
N MET A 1 -81.66 -65.32 -8.42
CA MET A 1 -81.71 -64.40 -9.56
C MET A 1 -80.55 -63.43 -9.37
N GLY A 2 -79.39 -63.55 -9.99
CA GLY A 2 -79.10 -64.01 -11.35
C GLY A 2 -78.95 -62.79 -12.25
N GLU A 3 -77.70 -62.56 -12.69
CA GLU A 3 -77.26 -61.87 -13.91
C GLU A 3 -76.57 -60.49 -13.81
N SER A 4 -75.32 -60.49 -14.28
CA SER A 4 -74.54 -59.39 -14.87
C SER A 4 -74.51 -59.61 -16.40
N PRO A 5 -73.74 -58.87 -17.24
CA PRO A 5 -73.19 -57.51 -17.23
C PRO A 5 -73.59 -56.74 -18.54
N ILE A 6 -73.03 -55.55 -18.84
CA ILE A 6 -72.52 -55.14 -20.18
C ILE A 6 -72.13 -53.65 -20.17
N SER A 7 -71.00 -53.40 -20.84
CA SER A 7 -70.24 -52.18 -21.01
C SER A 7 -70.63 -51.35 -22.25
N VAL A 8 -69.99 -50.18 -22.38
CA VAL A 8 -69.56 -49.50 -23.64
C VAL A 8 -70.51 -48.44 -24.24
N ARG A 9 -70.12 -47.18 -24.05
CA ARG A 9 -69.61 -46.29 -25.13
C ARG A 9 -70.51 -46.19 -26.38
N ALA A 10 -71.31 -45.13 -26.49
CA ALA A 10 -71.60 -44.47 -27.77
C ALA A 10 -72.31 -43.13 -27.54
N ALA A 11 -71.91 -42.12 -28.33
CA ALA A 11 -72.53 -40.80 -28.53
C ALA A 11 -72.40 -39.81 -27.33
N LEU A 12 -71.43 -38.88 -27.25
CA LEU A 12 -71.07 -37.82 -28.22
C LEU A 12 -72.36 -37.22 -28.81
N GLU A 13 -72.74 -35.96 -28.70
CA GLU A 13 -72.00 -34.71 -28.90
C GLU A 13 -73.12 -33.69 -29.13
N SER A 14 -73.29 -32.67 -28.29
CA SER A 14 -73.79 -31.34 -28.69
C SER A 14 -73.97 -30.47 -27.45
N ALA A 15 -73.59 -29.20 -27.59
CA ALA A 15 -73.65 -28.11 -26.61
C ALA A 15 -72.53 -28.08 -25.55
N ARG A 16 -71.31 -27.73 -25.99
CA ARG A 16 -70.34 -26.98 -25.17
C ARG A 16 -70.16 -25.58 -25.76
N PHE A 17 -70.47 -24.57 -24.97
CA PHE A 17 -70.12 -23.17 -25.23
C PHE A 17 -68.58 -22.98 -25.16
N PRO A 18 -67.95 -22.22 -26.06
CA PRO A 18 -66.53 -21.94 -25.97
C PRO A 18 -66.25 -20.88 -24.88
N LEU A 19 -65.32 -21.21 -23.98
CA LEU A 19 -64.63 -20.25 -23.12
C LEU A 19 -63.56 -19.52 -23.95
N PRO A 20 -63.39 -18.19 -23.81
CA PRO A 20 -62.32 -17.48 -24.51
C PRO A 20 -60.96 -17.79 -23.87
N THR A 21 -60.15 -18.58 -24.58
CA THR A 21 -58.71 -18.72 -24.32
C THR A 21 -57.97 -17.54 -24.93
N GLY A 22 -57.93 -16.42 -24.20
CA GLY A 22 -57.06 -15.29 -24.52
C GLY A 22 -55.79 -15.34 -23.69
N THR A 23 -54.69 -15.86 -24.24
CA THR A 23 -53.35 -15.51 -23.76
C THR A 23 -53.13 -14.04 -24.10
N ALA A 24 -53.27 -13.17 -23.11
CA ALA A 24 -52.92 -11.76 -23.26
C ALA A 24 -51.40 -11.66 -23.44
N ASP A 25 -50.94 -11.59 -24.69
CA ASP A 25 -49.58 -11.21 -25.03
C ASP A 25 -49.32 -9.80 -24.49
N LEU A 26 -48.46 -9.69 -23.48
CA LEU A 26 -47.99 -8.41 -22.97
C LEU A 26 -47.34 -7.64 -24.14
N PRO A 27 -47.70 -6.37 -24.39
CA PRO A 27 -47.11 -5.60 -25.48
C PRO A 27 -45.60 -5.55 -25.31
N ALA A 28 -44.86 -5.83 -26.39
CA ALA A 28 -43.40 -5.98 -26.40
C ALA A 28 -42.62 -4.80 -25.76
N GLY A 29 -43.21 -3.59 -25.74
CA GLY A 29 -42.66 -2.43 -25.03
C GLY A 29 -42.64 -2.57 -23.51
N VAL A 30 -43.73 -3.06 -22.90
CA VAL A 30 -43.85 -3.23 -21.44
C VAL A 30 -42.91 -4.33 -20.92
N ALA A 31 -42.73 -5.40 -21.71
CA ALA A 31 -41.77 -6.46 -21.40
C ALA A 31 -40.31 -5.93 -21.44
N ARG A 32 -39.99 -5.05 -22.39
CA ARG A 32 -38.65 -4.45 -22.53
C ARG A 32 -38.35 -3.46 -21.40
N ASP A 33 -39.30 -2.60 -21.06
CA ASP A 33 -39.19 -1.63 -19.95
C ASP A 33 -39.04 -2.34 -18.59
N SER A 34 -39.77 -3.44 -18.37
CA SER A 34 -39.63 -4.26 -17.16
C SER A 34 -38.28 -4.97 -17.07
N ALA A 35 -37.71 -5.42 -18.19
CA ALA A 35 -36.39 -6.05 -18.23
C ALA A 35 -35.27 -5.04 -17.95
N GLU A 36 -35.37 -3.82 -18.48
CA GLU A 36 -34.42 -2.73 -18.23
C GLU A 36 -34.50 -2.24 -16.78
N ALA A 37 -35.70 -2.06 -16.23
CA ALA A 37 -35.90 -1.73 -14.82
C ALA A 37 -35.31 -2.80 -13.89
N ASN A 38 -35.48 -4.09 -14.21
CA ASN A 38 -34.89 -5.19 -13.46
C ASN A 38 -33.35 -5.24 -13.57
N ARG A 39 -32.78 -4.91 -14.74
CA ARG A 39 -31.32 -4.78 -14.91
C ARG A 39 -30.77 -3.63 -14.07
N LEU A 40 -31.42 -2.47 -14.10
CA LEU A 40 -31.04 -1.30 -13.30
C LEU A 40 -31.12 -1.61 -11.81
N ALA A 41 -32.21 -2.20 -11.33
CA ALA A 41 -32.37 -2.58 -9.94
C ALA A 41 -31.29 -3.58 -9.48
N ASN A 42 -30.95 -4.57 -10.32
CA ASN A 42 -29.88 -5.53 -10.02
C ASN A 42 -28.49 -4.89 -10.02
N PHE A 43 -28.25 -3.93 -10.92
CA PHE A 43 -27.03 -3.13 -10.94
C PHE A 43 -26.90 -2.31 -9.64
N LEU A 44 -27.94 -1.56 -9.27
CA LEU A 44 -27.97 -0.76 -8.05
C LEU A 44 -27.79 -1.63 -6.78
N ARG A 45 -28.43 -2.79 -6.71
CA ARG A 45 -28.25 -3.78 -5.62
C ARG A 45 -26.83 -4.37 -5.56
N THR A 46 -26.06 -4.28 -6.63
CA THR A 46 -24.68 -4.76 -6.67
C THR A 46 -23.73 -3.65 -6.23
N VAL A 47 -23.89 -2.45 -6.81
CA VAL A 47 -23.09 -1.26 -6.50
C VAL A 47 -23.28 -0.81 -5.05
N PHE A 48 -24.53 -0.76 -4.58
CA PHE A 48 -24.89 -0.34 -3.22
C PHE A 48 -25.16 -1.54 -2.31
N SER A 49 -24.44 -2.64 -2.52
CA SER A 49 -24.52 -3.80 -1.64
C SER A 49 -23.91 -3.50 -0.26
N PHE A 50 -24.31 -4.24 0.76
CA PHE A 50 -23.76 -4.05 2.11
C PHE A 50 -22.23 -4.23 2.16
N PRO A 51 -21.60 -5.20 1.46
CA PRO A 51 -20.14 -5.29 1.37
C PRO A 51 -19.49 -4.07 0.71
N ALA A 52 -20.14 -3.44 -0.28
CA ALA A 52 -19.62 -2.22 -0.92
C ALA A 52 -19.67 -1.02 0.04
N MET A 53 -20.73 -0.90 0.83
CA MET A 53 -20.84 0.10 1.90
C MET A 53 -19.74 -0.07 2.95
N LEU A 54 -19.44 -1.31 3.38
CA LEU A 54 -18.31 -1.58 4.30
C LEU A 54 -16.97 -1.14 3.68
N GLY A 55 -16.80 -1.38 2.37
CA GLY A 55 -15.66 -0.86 1.62
C GLY A 55 -15.58 0.68 1.68
N ALA A 56 -16.70 1.38 1.50
CA ALA A 56 -16.76 2.84 1.60
C ALA A 56 -16.40 3.34 3.02
N PHE A 57 -16.77 2.61 4.08
CA PHE A 57 -16.34 2.95 5.43
C PHE A 57 -14.84 2.77 5.66
N LEU A 58 -14.20 1.79 5.01
CA LEU A 58 -12.74 1.69 5.02
C LEU A 58 -12.10 2.88 4.29
N VAL A 59 -12.66 3.31 3.16
CA VAL A 59 -12.22 4.52 2.45
C VAL A 59 -12.34 5.76 3.36
N ALA A 60 -13.45 5.89 4.07
CA ALA A 60 -13.64 6.97 5.05
C ALA A 60 -12.60 6.92 6.17
N ALA A 61 -12.27 5.72 6.68
CA ALA A 61 -11.26 5.54 7.71
C ALA A 61 -9.86 5.90 7.20
N VAL A 62 -9.50 5.49 5.98
CA VAL A 62 -8.26 5.91 5.32
C VAL A 62 -8.19 7.42 5.18
N PHE A 63 -9.28 8.06 4.73
CA PHE A 63 -9.35 9.51 4.63
C PHE A 63 -9.12 10.20 5.98
N VAL A 64 -9.73 9.72 7.07
CA VAL A 64 -9.56 10.28 8.41
C VAL A 64 -8.11 10.18 8.90
N VAL A 65 -7.42 9.08 8.56
CA VAL A 65 -6.00 8.90 8.95
C VAL A 65 -5.06 9.70 8.03
N GLY A 66 -5.36 9.75 6.73
CA GLY A 66 -4.52 10.39 5.72
C GLY A 66 -4.63 11.91 5.65
N ARG A 67 -5.78 12.50 6.01
CA ARG A 67 -6.07 13.95 5.90
C ARG A 67 -5.16 14.87 6.71
N GLY A 68 -4.31 14.33 7.59
CA GLY A 68 -3.29 15.09 8.31
C GLY A 68 -2.10 15.51 7.42
N PHE A 69 -2.01 14.95 6.21
CA PHE A 69 -0.97 15.19 5.19
C PHE A 69 0.45 15.35 5.77
N ASN A 70 1.01 14.24 6.26
CA ASN A 70 2.44 14.16 6.52
C ASN A 70 3.15 13.95 5.18
N VAL A 71 3.67 15.05 4.62
CA VAL A 71 4.36 15.03 3.34
C VAL A 71 5.65 14.25 3.49
N ASP A 72 5.72 13.13 2.76
CA ASP A 72 6.94 12.35 2.70
C ASP A 72 8.05 13.16 2.05
N PRO A 73 9.27 13.21 2.62
CA PRO A 73 10.39 13.92 2.02
C PRO A 73 10.63 13.52 0.56
N ASP A 74 10.42 12.26 0.20
CA ASP A 74 10.81 11.74 -1.11
C ASP A 74 9.84 12.11 -2.23
N VAL A 75 8.63 12.59 -1.90
CA VAL A 75 7.64 13.00 -2.91
C VAL A 75 8.21 14.00 -3.92
N TRP A 76 9.10 14.88 -3.46
CA TRP A 76 9.64 15.97 -4.24
C TRP A 76 10.58 15.49 -5.33
N TRP A 77 11.46 14.54 -5.03
CA TRP A 77 12.38 14.01 -6.04
C TRP A 77 11.65 13.08 -7.01
N HIS A 78 10.70 12.26 -6.55
CA HIS A 78 9.83 11.47 -7.44
C HIS A 78 9.11 12.34 -8.46
N THR A 79 8.53 13.45 -7.98
CA THR A 79 7.82 14.39 -8.85
C THR A 79 8.79 15.06 -9.83
N LYS A 80 10.02 15.41 -9.41
CA LYS A 80 11.04 16.02 -10.28
C LYS A 80 11.56 15.04 -11.33
N ALA A 81 11.85 13.80 -10.94
CA ALA A 81 12.28 12.74 -11.83
C ALA A 81 11.20 12.45 -12.88
N GLY A 82 9.93 12.39 -12.49
CA GLY A 82 8.80 12.24 -13.41
C GLY A 82 8.70 13.40 -14.40
N GLN A 83 8.93 14.65 -13.96
CA GLN A 83 8.99 15.81 -14.86
C GLN A 83 10.14 15.70 -15.87
N ILE A 84 11.31 15.24 -15.44
CA ILE A 84 12.46 15.01 -16.33
C ILE A 84 12.13 13.94 -17.37
N ILE A 85 11.57 12.80 -16.94
CA ILE A 85 11.18 11.71 -17.85
C ILE A 85 10.16 12.21 -18.89
N LEU A 86 9.12 12.92 -18.44
CA LEU A 86 8.05 13.40 -19.33
C LEU A 86 8.53 14.50 -20.29
N SER A 87 9.43 15.38 -19.86
CA SER A 87 9.95 16.48 -20.67
C SER A 87 11.02 16.03 -21.67
N THR A 88 11.93 15.15 -21.25
CA THR A 88 13.04 14.68 -22.08
C THR A 88 12.69 13.45 -22.90
N ARG A 89 11.67 12.68 -22.51
CA ARG A 89 11.35 11.33 -23.02
C ARG A 89 12.48 10.31 -22.85
N HIS A 90 13.36 10.55 -21.90
CA HIS A 90 14.48 9.68 -21.56
C HIS A 90 14.45 9.35 -20.07
N TRP A 91 14.81 8.11 -19.74
CA TRP A 91 14.94 7.67 -18.36
C TRP A 91 16.32 8.06 -17.81
N PRO A 92 16.40 8.68 -16.61
CA PRO A 92 17.68 9.02 -16.00
C PRO A 92 18.52 7.76 -15.79
N THR A 93 19.76 7.77 -16.29
CA THR A 93 20.75 6.70 -16.06
C THR A 93 21.88 7.15 -15.13
N THR A 94 21.91 8.44 -14.80
CA THR A 94 22.87 9.05 -13.89
C THR A 94 22.16 10.06 -12.99
N ASP A 95 22.74 10.37 -11.83
CA ASP A 95 22.18 11.35 -10.91
C ASP A 95 22.24 12.79 -11.48
N PRO A 96 21.07 13.45 -11.69
CA PRO A 96 21.03 14.81 -12.17
C PRO A 96 20.86 15.84 -11.04
N PHE A 97 20.68 15.43 -9.78
CA PHE A 97 20.23 16.35 -8.71
C PHE A 97 21.34 16.79 -7.76
N SER A 98 22.29 15.92 -7.44
CA SER A 98 23.33 16.23 -6.48
C SER A 98 24.61 16.74 -7.14
N PHE A 99 25.45 17.41 -6.36
CA PHE A 99 26.82 17.75 -6.78
C PHE A 99 27.86 16.79 -6.17
N THR A 100 27.52 16.07 -5.10
CA THR A 100 28.39 15.09 -4.43
C THR A 100 28.38 13.74 -5.12
N ALA A 101 27.25 13.36 -5.72
CA ALA A 101 27.09 12.14 -6.52
C ALA A 101 26.67 12.44 -7.96
N GLY A 102 26.80 13.69 -8.42
CA GLY A 102 26.41 14.10 -9.76
C GLY A 102 27.09 13.28 -10.84
N GLY A 103 26.30 12.78 -11.81
CA GLY A 103 26.80 11.95 -12.90
C GLY A 103 27.07 10.49 -12.53
N GLN A 104 26.89 10.08 -11.27
CA GLN A 104 27.01 8.68 -10.88
C GLN A 104 25.87 7.84 -11.42
N PRO A 105 26.08 6.55 -11.74
CA PRO A 105 25.03 5.67 -12.20
C PRO A 105 23.84 5.64 -11.24
N TRP A 106 22.64 5.81 -11.80
CA TRP A 106 21.39 5.75 -11.07
C TRP A 106 20.38 4.92 -11.85
N ILE A 107 19.75 3.97 -11.15
CA ILE A 107 18.63 3.18 -11.66
C ILE A 107 17.40 3.64 -10.91
N ASP A 108 16.50 4.30 -11.62
CA ASP A 108 15.19 4.64 -11.09
C ASP A 108 14.26 3.42 -11.20
N CYS A 109 14.24 2.61 -10.14
CA CYS A 109 13.35 1.45 -10.04
C CYS A 109 11.87 1.82 -9.79
N GLU A 110 11.57 3.11 -9.67
CA GLU A 110 10.27 3.65 -9.30
C GLU A 110 9.68 4.59 -10.37
N TRP A 111 10.29 4.63 -11.55
CA TRP A 111 9.98 5.57 -12.62
C TRP A 111 8.50 5.61 -13.03
N LEU A 112 7.78 4.48 -12.97
CA LEU A 112 6.35 4.45 -13.29
C LEU A 112 5.52 5.22 -12.25
N GLY A 113 5.94 5.20 -10.99
CA GLY A 113 5.38 6.06 -9.94
C GLY A 113 5.72 7.53 -10.16
N ASP A 114 6.94 7.82 -10.61
CA ASP A 114 7.38 9.19 -10.88
C ASP A 114 6.55 9.86 -11.99
N ILE A 115 6.29 9.14 -13.08
CA ILE A 115 5.42 9.62 -14.17
C ILE A 115 3.93 9.66 -13.78
N LEU A 116 3.52 9.00 -12.70
CA LEU A 116 2.19 9.16 -12.11
C LEU A 116 2.13 10.43 -11.26
N PHE A 117 3.19 10.74 -10.51
CA PHE A 117 3.21 11.85 -9.54
C PHE A 117 3.34 13.20 -10.24
N ALA A 118 4.22 13.31 -11.24
CA ALA A 118 4.47 14.54 -11.98
C ALA A 118 3.22 15.24 -12.56
N PRO A 119 2.32 14.55 -13.31
CA PRO A 119 1.12 15.20 -13.85
C PRO A 119 0.10 15.56 -12.76
N VAL A 120 -0.02 14.75 -11.71
CA VAL A 120 -0.92 15.01 -10.58
C VAL A 120 -0.49 16.28 -9.84
N ALA A 121 0.80 16.41 -9.54
CA ALA A 121 1.37 17.62 -8.96
C ALA A 121 1.18 18.83 -9.87
N ARG A 122 1.33 18.67 -11.19
CA ARG A 122 1.15 19.77 -12.16
C ARG A 122 -0.29 20.28 -12.22
N TRP A 123 -1.29 19.39 -12.18
CA TRP A 123 -2.69 19.77 -12.37
C TRP A 123 -3.37 20.28 -11.10
N ALA A 124 -3.07 19.67 -9.96
CA ALA A 124 -3.78 19.96 -8.70
C ALA A 124 -2.85 20.25 -7.52
N GLY A 125 -1.53 20.38 -7.75
CA GLY A 125 -0.56 20.71 -6.71
C GLY A 125 -0.58 19.73 -5.55
N LEU A 126 -0.43 20.26 -4.33
CA LEU A 126 -0.47 19.47 -3.10
C LEU A 126 -1.82 18.75 -2.89
N GLN A 127 -2.94 19.36 -3.32
CA GLN A 127 -4.26 18.73 -3.19
C GLN A 127 -4.36 17.49 -4.06
N GLY A 128 -3.78 17.52 -5.27
CA GLY A 128 -3.70 16.35 -6.15
C GLY A 128 -2.87 15.23 -5.55
N LEU A 129 -1.72 15.58 -4.97
CA LEU A 129 -0.81 14.63 -4.32
C LEU A 129 -1.45 13.99 -3.08
N ASP A 130 -2.10 14.78 -2.22
CA ASP A 130 -2.85 14.27 -1.06
C ASP A 130 -4.02 13.36 -1.51
N ALA A 131 -4.76 13.77 -2.54
CA ALA A 131 -5.82 12.94 -3.11
C ALA A 131 -5.27 11.60 -3.64
N LEU A 132 -4.10 11.62 -4.29
CA LEU A 132 -3.44 10.40 -4.77
C LEU A 132 -3.03 9.48 -3.62
N LEU A 133 -2.49 10.02 -2.52
CA LEU A 133 -2.20 9.27 -1.30
C LEU A 133 -3.46 8.58 -0.76
N ILE A 134 -4.56 9.32 -0.63
CA ILE A 134 -5.83 8.80 -0.13
C ILE A 134 -6.38 7.73 -1.07
N ILE A 135 -6.29 7.92 -2.39
CA ILE A 135 -6.73 6.95 -3.41
C ILE A 135 -5.92 5.66 -3.31
N LEU A 136 -4.59 5.75 -3.24
CA LEU A 136 -3.70 4.58 -3.14
C LEU A 136 -3.91 3.85 -1.82
N GLY A 137 -3.98 4.56 -0.69
CA GLY A 137 -4.28 3.97 0.61
C GLY A 137 -5.64 3.27 0.64
N SER A 138 -6.65 3.89 0.00
CA SER A 138 -7.99 3.32 -0.15
C SER A 138 -7.97 2.07 -1.02
N ALA A 139 -7.25 2.08 -2.13
CA ALA A 139 -7.10 0.91 -3.00
C ALA A 139 -6.45 -0.27 -2.26
N ILE A 140 -5.40 -0.01 -1.47
CA ILE A 140 -4.75 -1.01 -0.62
C ILE A 140 -5.74 -1.60 0.38
N MET A 141 -6.48 -0.76 1.11
CA MET A 141 -7.43 -1.24 2.13
C MET A 141 -8.63 -1.97 1.54
N VAL A 142 -9.14 -1.52 0.40
CA VAL A 142 -10.23 -2.21 -0.31
C VAL A 142 -9.74 -3.54 -0.88
N ALA A 143 -8.52 -3.60 -1.43
CA ALA A 143 -7.92 -4.86 -1.88
C ALA A 143 -7.72 -5.83 -0.70
N LEU A 144 -7.21 -5.32 0.43
CA LEU A 144 -7.01 -6.10 1.64
C LEU A 144 -8.33 -6.67 2.18
N TYR A 145 -9.37 -5.85 2.18
CA TYR A 145 -10.74 -6.22 2.54
C TYR A 145 -11.32 -7.27 1.58
N ALA A 146 -11.14 -7.09 0.27
CA ALA A 146 -11.57 -8.06 -0.72
C ALA A 146 -10.85 -9.40 -0.55
N TYR A 147 -9.55 -9.38 -0.26
CA TYR A 147 -8.75 -10.58 0.02
C TYR A 147 -9.24 -11.31 1.28
N ALA A 148 -9.43 -10.56 2.37
CA ALA A 148 -9.93 -11.09 3.63
C ALA A 148 -11.33 -11.70 3.49
N THR A 149 -12.23 -10.99 2.80
CA THR A 149 -13.59 -11.45 2.49
C THR A 149 -13.57 -12.70 1.61
N LEU A 150 -12.69 -12.75 0.60
CA LEU A 150 -12.54 -13.90 -0.29
C LEU A 150 -12.13 -15.15 0.49
N ARG A 151 -11.18 -15.01 1.44
CA ARG A 151 -10.69 -16.14 2.24
C ARG A 151 -11.71 -16.59 3.30
N ALA A 152 -12.31 -15.64 4.02
CA ALA A 152 -13.25 -15.93 5.10
C ALA A 152 -14.64 -16.32 4.58
N LYS A 153 -14.96 -15.99 3.31
CA LYS A 153 -16.30 -16.07 2.71
C LYS A 153 -17.36 -15.26 3.46
N ASP A 154 -16.93 -14.25 4.21
CA ASP A 154 -17.78 -13.34 4.97
C ASP A 154 -17.23 -11.91 4.94
N SER A 155 -18.05 -10.96 4.49
CA SER A 155 -17.67 -9.56 4.33
C SER A 155 -17.57 -8.81 5.66
N LYS A 156 -18.32 -9.20 6.68
CA LYS A 156 -18.23 -8.52 7.99
C LYS A 156 -16.92 -8.90 8.68
N ALA A 157 -16.57 -10.18 8.65
CA ALA A 157 -15.30 -10.65 9.19
C ALA A 157 -14.10 -10.06 8.43
N GLY A 158 -14.19 -9.99 7.10
CA GLY A 158 -13.20 -9.30 6.27
C GLY A 158 -13.04 -7.82 6.65
N PHE A 159 -14.15 -7.10 6.82
CA PHE A 159 -14.14 -5.69 7.20
C PHE A 159 -13.49 -5.47 8.57
N VAL A 160 -13.87 -6.25 9.59
CA VAL A 160 -13.31 -6.11 10.94
C VAL A 160 -11.81 -6.41 10.93
N ALA A 161 -11.36 -7.46 10.25
CA ALA A 161 -9.95 -7.79 10.15
C ALA A 161 -9.14 -6.66 9.49
N SER A 162 -9.64 -6.12 8.37
CA SER A 162 -8.99 -5.00 7.68
C SER A 162 -9.03 -3.71 8.50
N ALA A 163 -10.13 -3.41 9.20
CA ALA A 163 -10.24 -2.23 10.05
C ALA A 163 -9.27 -2.28 11.25
N VAL A 164 -9.09 -3.45 11.88
CA VAL A 164 -8.11 -3.63 12.96
C VAL A 164 -6.69 -3.41 12.45
N LEU A 165 -6.37 -3.94 11.26
CA LEU A 165 -5.02 -3.84 10.71
C LEU A 165 -4.72 -2.51 10.01
N LEU A 166 -5.74 -1.69 9.71
CA LEU A 166 -5.57 -0.33 9.18
C LEU A 166 -4.59 0.50 10.02
N VAL A 167 -4.61 0.36 11.34
CA VAL A 167 -3.69 1.11 12.23
C VAL A 167 -2.24 0.79 11.89
N LEU A 168 -1.90 -0.48 11.68
CA LEU A 168 -0.55 -0.90 11.27
C LEU A 168 -0.25 -0.52 9.82
N THR A 169 -1.22 -0.70 8.91
CA THR A 169 -1.08 -0.33 7.49
C THR A 169 -0.81 1.17 7.32
N SER A 170 -1.49 2.00 8.11
CA SER A 170 -1.38 3.46 8.00
C SER A 170 0.00 4.00 8.36
N ALA A 171 0.77 3.29 9.19
CA ALA A 171 2.16 3.63 9.45
C ALA A 171 3.06 3.50 8.20
N SER A 172 2.59 2.79 7.18
CA SER A 172 3.25 2.65 5.87
C SER A 172 2.60 3.49 4.78
N PHE A 173 1.60 4.32 5.10
CA PHE A 173 1.03 5.27 4.14
C PHE A 173 1.90 6.50 4.04
N SER A 174 2.75 6.51 3.02
CA SER A 174 3.50 7.67 2.58
C SER A 174 3.33 7.80 1.08
N LEU A 175 3.38 9.04 0.56
CA LEU A 175 3.24 9.28 -0.87
C LEU A 175 4.53 8.91 -1.60
N ARG A 176 4.74 7.60 -1.76
CA ARG A 176 5.86 6.97 -2.46
C ARG A 176 5.35 5.88 -3.41
N PRO A 177 6.08 5.60 -4.51
CA PRO A 177 5.78 4.49 -5.40
C PRO A 177 5.70 3.12 -4.70
N GLN A 178 6.34 2.96 -3.54
CA GLN A 178 6.18 1.83 -2.63
C GLN A 178 4.71 1.41 -2.36
N MET A 179 3.76 2.35 -2.30
CA MET A 179 2.35 2.03 -2.10
C MET A 179 1.79 1.12 -3.21
N LEU A 180 2.24 1.32 -4.46
CA LEU A 180 1.88 0.44 -5.59
C LEU A 180 2.42 -0.98 -5.35
N GLY A 181 3.64 -1.10 -4.84
CA GLY A 181 4.23 -2.39 -4.48
C GLY A 181 3.41 -3.15 -3.43
N TYR A 182 2.85 -2.45 -2.44
CA TYR A 182 1.97 -3.07 -1.45
C TYR A 182 0.64 -3.51 -2.09
N LEU A 183 0.03 -2.66 -2.92
CA LEU A 183 -1.18 -3.04 -3.66
C LEU A 183 -0.94 -4.29 -4.52
N PHE A 184 0.16 -4.35 -5.28
CA PHE A 184 0.50 -5.48 -6.14
C PHE A 184 0.79 -6.77 -5.36
N LEU A 185 1.35 -6.68 -4.15
CA LEU A 185 1.47 -7.82 -3.24
C LEU A 185 0.10 -8.39 -2.86
N ILE A 186 -0.86 -7.54 -2.49
CA ILE A 186 -2.22 -7.97 -2.13
C ILE A 186 -2.93 -8.58 -3.35
N LEU A 187 -2.80 -7.95 -4.53
CA LEU A 187 -3.37 -8.49 -5.77
C LEU A 187 -2.78 -9.86 -6.11
N THR A 188 -1.48 -10.05 -5.90
CA THR A 188 -0.80 -11.35 -6.06
C THR A 188 -1.42 -12.40 -5.14
N LEU A 189 -1.64 -12.07 -3.86
CA LEU A 189 -2.29 -12.97 -2.90
C LEU A 189 -3.75 -13.29 -3.27
N ILE A 190 -4.51 -12.30 -3.77
CA ILE A 190 -5.88 -12.53 -4.27
C ILE A 190 -5.88 -13.48 -5.47
N ILE A 191 -4.94 -13.30 -6.41
CA ILE A 191 -4.80 -14.20 -7.56
C ILE A 191 -4.51 -15.63 -7.09
N LEU A 192 -3.56 -15.80 -6.17
CA LEU A 192 -3.17 -17.11 -5.65
C LEU A 192 -4.29 -17.77 -4.84
N GLU A 193 -5.07 -17.02 -4.06
CA GLU A 193 -6.24 -17.56 -3.35
C GLU A 193 -7.39 -17.91 -4.31
N ARG A 194 -7.59 -17.16 -5.41
CA ARG A 194 -8.55 -17.57 -6.46
C ARG A 194 -8.11 -18.84 -7.16
N PHE A 195 -6.82 -18.98 -7.45
CA PHE A 195 -6.24 -20.22 -7.97
C PHE A 195 -6.52 -21.40 -7.04
N ARG A 196 -6.28 -21.24 -5.72
CA ARG A 196 -6.64 -22.24 -4.69
C ARG A 196 -8.11 -22.64 -4.70
N GLN A 197 -9.00 -21.71 -5.06
CA GLN A 197 -10.43 -21.95 -5.20
C GLN A 197 -10.81 -22.57 -6.56
N GLY A 198 -9.84 -23.10 -7.31
CA GLY A 198 -10.02 -23.77 -8.60
C GLY A 198 -10.07 -22.82 -9.80
N LYS A 199 -9.85 -21.51 -9.62
CA LYS A 199 -9.87 -20.54 -10.72
C LYS A 199 -8.48 -20.40 -11.34
N VAL A 200 -8.01 -21.45 -12.02
CA VAL A 200 -6.67 -21.51 -12.62
C VAL A 200 -6.35 -20.35 -13.56
N ARG A 201 -7.36 -19.85 -14.29
CA ARG A 201 -7.19 -18.69 -15.19
C ARG A 201 -6.72 -17.41 -14.48
N SER A 202 -6.89 -17.30 -13.16
CA SER A 202 -6.42 -16.14 -12.40
C SER A 202 -4.89 -16.00 -12.45
N LEU A 203 -4.14 -17.10 -12.56
CA LEU A 203 -2.67 -17.07 -12.60
C LEU A 203 -2.10 -16.27 -13.77
N TRP A 204 -2.85 -16.17 -14.87
CA TRP A 204 -2.42 -15.43 -16.07
C TRP A 204 -2.45 -13.91 -15.88
N PHE A 205 -2.98 -13.41 -14.77
CA PHE A 205 -2.81 -12.01 -14.37
C PHE A 205 -1.45 -11.75 -13.69
N LEU A 206 -0.70 -12.77 -13.26
CA LEU A 206 0.61 -12.57 -12.64
C LEU A 206 1.62 -11.97 -13.62
N PRO A 207 1.84 -12.49 -14.85
CA PRO A 207 2.85 -11.91 -15.74
C PRO A 207 2.64 -10.41 -16.05
N PRO A 208 1.43 -9.94 -16.46
CA PRO A 208 1.24 -8.51 -16.67
C PRO A 208 1.33 -7.70 -15.36
N LEU A 209 0.93 -8.28 -14.22
CA LEU A 209 1.10 -7.62 -12.92
C LEU A 209 2.59 -7.42 -12.59
N PHE A 210 3.44 -8.43 -12.78
CA PHE A 210 4.88 -8.32 -12.54
C PHE A 210 5.57 -7.37 -13.52
N LEU A 211 5.12 -7.33 -14.78
CA LEU A 211 5.60 -6.36 -15.76
C LEU A 211 5.35 -4.91 -15.31
N VAL A 212 4.16 -4.63 -14.78
CA VAL A 212 3.86 -3.30 -14.23
C VAL A 212 4.61 -3.08 -12.92
N TRP A 213 4.70 -4.10 -12.06
CA TRP A 213 5.32 -3.99 -10.74
C TRP A 213 6.82 -3.71 -10.82
N VAL A 214 7.58 -4.41 -11.67
CA VAL A 214 9.03 -4.20 -11.79
C VAL A 214 9.39 -2.77 -12.24
N ASN A 215 8.48 -2.11 -12.96
CA ASN A 215 8.62 -0.72 -13.40
C ASN A 215 8.08 0.29 -12.37
N ALA A 216 7.33 -0.16 -11.36
CA ALA A 216 6.71 0.69 -10.35
C ALA A 216 7.49 0.73 -9.03
N HIS A 217 8.05 -0.40 -8.59
CA HIS A 217 8.74 -0.48 -7.31
C HIS A 217 9.61 -1.74 -7.18
N GLY A 218 10.77 -1.63 -6.52
CA GLY A 218 11.73 -2.72 -6.30
C GLY A 218 11.23 -3.91 -5.46
N SER A 219 10.05 -3.83 -4.85
CA SER A 219 9.49 -4.92 -4.03
C SER A 219 8.93 -6.11 -4.83
N TRP A 220 9.01 -6.08 -6.17
CA TRP A 220 8.59 -7.19 -7.04
C TRP A 220 9.21 -8.53 -6.62
N ILE A 221 10.43 -8.53 -6.07
CA ILE A 221 11.12 -9.74 -5.62
C ILE A 221 10.35 -10.46 -4.49
N ILE A 222 9.66 -9.71 -3.63
CA ILE A 222 8.81 -10.25 -2.57
C ILE A 222 7.63 -11.00 -3.19
N GLY A 223 7.01 -10.43 -4.23
CA GLY A 223 5.95 -11.09 -4.98
C GLY A 223 6.40 -12.42 -5.58
N LEU A 224 7.59 -12.46 -6.20
CA LEU A 224 8.16 -13.71 -6.72
C LEU A 224 8.39 -14.73 -5.60
N GLY A 225 8.89 -14.29 -4.44
CA GLY A 225 9.04 -15.13 -3.25
C GLY A 225 7.71 -15.73 -2.80
N VAL A 226 6.63 -14.93 -2.78
CA VAL A 226 5.28 -15.42 -2.45
C VAL A 226 4.81 -16.49 -3.44
N VAL A 227 4.92 -16.24 -4.75
CA VAL A 227 4.54 -17.23 -5.78
C VAL A 227 5.38 -18.49 -5.65
N PHE A 228 6.68 -18.37 -5.36
CA PHE A 228 7.56 -19.49 -5.12
C PHE A 228 7.15 -20.31 -3.89
N VAL A 229 6.78 -19.69 -2.77
CA VAL A 229 6.28 -20.39 -1.58
C VAL A 229 5.00 -21.17 -1.89
N TYR A 230 4.07 -20.58 -2.64
CA TYR A 230 2.87 -21.29 -3.12
C TYR A 230 3.24 -22.48 -4.03
N TRP A 231 4.19 -22.30 -4.94
CA TRP A 231 4.66 -23.38 -5.80
C TRP A 231 5.30 -24.53 -5.00
N ALA A 232 6.22 -24.20 -4.10
CA ALA A 232 6.97 -25.15 -3.28
C ALA A 232 6.07 -25.91 -2.30
N SER A 233 5.12 -25.23 -1.67
CA SER A 233 4.19 -25.85 -0.70
C SER A 233 3.40 -27.02 -1.30
N GLY A 234 2.94 -26.90 -2.55
CA GLY A 234 2.22 -27.99 -3.22
C GLY A 234 3.11 -29.01 -3.94
N LEU A 235 4.42 -29.04 -3.68
CA LEU A 235 5.25 -30.21 -3.97
C LEU A 235 5.10 -31.29 -2.89
N LEU A 236 4.70 -30.87 -1.69
CA LEU A 236 4.56 -31.67 -0.49
C LEU A 236 3.11 -32.10 -0.28
N GLU A 237 2.93 -33.24 0.38
CA GLU A 237 1.63 -33.75 0.82
C GLU A 237 1.77 -34.31 2.22
N PHE A 238 1.18 -33.65 3.21
CA PHE A 238 1.14 -34.13 4.58
C PHE A 238 0.07 -33.42 5.39
N ARG A 239 -0.30 -34.03 6.52
CA ARG A 239 -1.09 -33.40 7.56
C ARG A 239 -0.51 -33.78 8.92
N LEU A 240 0.14 -32.82 9.58
CA LEU A 240 0.79 -33.01 10.87
C LEU A 240 0.15 -32.07 11.89
N GLY A 241 -0.74 -32.61 12.73
CA GLY A 241 -1.48 -31.83 13.73
C GLY A 241 -2.25 -30.67 13.09
N GLY A 242 -1.86 -29.44 13.47
CA GLY A 242 -2.45 -28.20 12.97
C GLY A 242 -1.86 -27.68 11.65
N LEU A 243 -1.03 -28.45 10.93
CA LEU A 243 -0.38 -28.02 9.68
C LEU A 243 -0.72 -28.99 8.54
N GLU A 244 -1.12 -28.45 7.39
CA GLU A 244 -1.36 -29.22 6.17
C GLU A 244 -0.60 -28.67 4.97
N ALA A 245 -0.12 -29.58 4.11
CA ALA A 245 0.33 -29.29 2.75
C ALA A 245 -0.42 -30.21 1.79
N LYS A 246 -0.89 -29.66 0.68
CA LYS A 246 -1.65 -30.39 -0.35
C LYS A 246 -0.90 -30.29 -1.66
N ARG A 247 -0.60 -31.45 -2.24
CA ARG A 247 0.10 -31.52 -3.52
C ARG A 247 -0.75 -30.93 -4.65
N TRP A 248 -0.13 -30.14 -5.51
CA TRP A 248 -0.76 -29.61 -6.72
C TRP A 248 -1.05 -30.72 -7.72
N THR A 249 -2.20 -30.62 -8.41
CA THR A 249 -2.43 -31.46 -9.57
C THR A 249 -1.35 -31.18 -10.63
N PRO A 250 -1.02 -32.13 -11.53
CA PRO A 250 -0.05 -31.89 -12.59
C PRO A 250 -0.39 -30.67 -13.46
N GLN A 251 -1.68 -30.41 -13.68
CA GLN A 251 -2.15 -29.25 -14.44
C GLN A 251 -1.95 -27.94 -13.68
N ASP A 252 -2.31 -27.91 -12.39
CA ASP A 252 -2.12 -26.75 -11.52
C ASP A 252 -0.65 -26.40 -11.38
N ARG A 253 0.20 -27.41 -11.15
CA ARG A 253 1.65 -27.25 -11.07
C ARG A 253 2.23 -26.67 -12.36
N ARG A 254 1.83 -27.19 -13.54
CA ARG A 254 2.28 -26.66 -14.84
C ARG A 254 1.83 -25.21 -15.03
N SER A 255 0.58 -24.90 -14.71
CA SER A 255 0.03 -23.55 -14.87
C SER A 255 0.73 -22.55 -13.96
N LEU A 256 0.98 -22.92 -12.70
CA LEU A 256 1.70 -22.09 -11.74
C LEU A 256 3.19 -21.93 -12.13
N SER A 257 3.86 -23.00 -12.55
CA SER A 257 5.22 -22.93 -13.09
C SER A 257 5.30 -21.99 -14.29
N MET A 258 4.36 -22.09 -15.24
CA MET A 258 4.35 -21.24 -16.44
C MET A 258 4.11 -19.77 -16.08
N ALA A 259 3.12 -19.49 -15.20
CA ALA A 259 2.86 -18.13 -14.74
C ALA A 259 4.08 -17.55 -14.00
N PHE A 260 4.77 -18.34 -13.19
CA PHE A 260 6.00 -17.94 -12.51
C PHE A 260 7.14 -17.64 -13.50
N LEU A 261 7.38 -18.52 -14.47
CA LEU A 261 8.40 -18.32 -15.50
C LEU A 261 8.13 -17.08 -16.36
N LEU A 262 6.89 -16.87 -16.79
CA LEU A 262 6.50 -15.67 -17.55
C LEU A 262 6.64 -14.40 -16.70
N SER A 263 6.36 -14.48 -15.40
CA SER A 263 6.58 -13.36 -14.48
C SER A 263 8.08 -13.06 -14.31
N LEU A 264 8.93 -14.08 -14.30
CA LEU A 264 10.39 -13.92 -14.28
C LEU A 264 10.90 -13.29 -15.59
N CYS A 265 10.35 -13.70 -16.74
CA CYS A 265 10.66 -13.11 -18.03
C CYS A 265 10.21 -11.64 -18.16
N ALA A 266 9.26 -11.19 -17.32
CA ALA A 266 8.83 -9.80 -17.30
C ALA A 266 9.84 -8.86 -16.61
N ILE A 267 10.70 -9.38 -15.72
CA ILE A 267 11.64 -8.59 -14.92
C ILE A 267 12.63 -7.75 -15.76
N PRO A 268 13.29 -8.27 -16.81
CA PRO A 268 14.19 -7.45 -17.63
C PRO A 268 13.47 -6.45 -18.54
N ILE A 269 12.12 -6.48 -18.62
CA ILE A 269 11.33 -5.59 -19.47
C ILE A 269 11.14 -4.25 -18.75
N THR A 270 12.25 -3.51 -18.65
CA THR A 270 12.33 -2.15 -18.10
C THR A 270 13.26 -1.30 -18.96
N PRO A 271 13.21 0.04 -18.87
CA PRO A 271 14.20 0.93 -19.49
C PRO A 271 15.65 0.64 -19.09
N TYR A 272 15.84 -0.03 -17.95
CA TYR A 272 17.13 -0.37 -17.37
C TYR A 272 17.58 -1.80 -17.68
N GLY A 273 16.79 -2.58 -18.42
CA GLY A 273 17.14 -3.93 -18.84
C GLY A 273 17.32 -4.91 -17.66
N PRO A 274 18.17 -5.94 -17.81
CA PRO A 274 18.37 -6.98 -16.79
C PRO A 274 19.06 -6.50 -15.50
N GLN A 275 19.69 -5.32 -15.51
CA GLN A 275 20.37 -4.74 -14.35
C GLN A 275 19.41 -4.57 -13.16
N ILE A 276 18.12 -4.32 -13.43
CA ILE A 276 17.09 -4.18 -12.40
C ILE A 276 16.96 -5.45 -11.52
N ALA A 277 17.26 -6.63 -12.07
CA ALA A 277 17.19 -7.89 -11.34
C ALA A 277 18.27 -8.00 -10.24
N ALA A 278 19.41 -7.33 -10.43
CA ALA A 278 20.49 -7.31 -9.45
C ALA A 278 20.23 -6.29 -8.33
N TYR A 279 19.48 -5.23 -8.62
CA TYR A 279 19.32 -4.05 -7.74
C TYR A 279 18.89 -4.39 -6.30
N PRO A 280 17.85 -5.22 -6.04
CA PRO A 280 17.48 -5.56 -4.66
C PRO A 280 18.61 -6.23 -3.85
N PHE A 281 19.44 -7.02 -4.51
CA PHE A 281 20.59 -7.68 -3.88
C PHE A 281 21.73 -6.69 -3.61
N GLU A 282 21.92 -5.69 -4.48
CA GLU A 282 22.88 -4.62 -4.21
C GLU A 282 22.47 -3.81 -2.98
N VAL A 283 21.19 -3.46 -2.86
CA VAL A 283 20.68 -2.75 -1.68
C VAL A 283 20.84 -3.61 -0.42
N ALA A 284 20.47 -4.89 -0.48
CA ALA A 284 20.53 -5.77 0.68
C ALA A 284 21.96 -6.07 1.18
N PHE A 285 22.93 -6.20 0.26
CA PHE A 285 24.27 -6.70 0.62
C PHE A 285 25.39 -5.65 0.51
N LYS A 286 25.19 -4.55 -0.22
CA LYS A 286 26.23 -3.54 -0.49
C LYS A 286 25.93 -2.18 0.13
N MET A 287 24.81 -2.01 0.84
CA MET A 287 24.41 -0.72 1.44
C MET A 287 24.19 -0.77 2.97
N PRO A 288 25.17 -1.26 3.75
CA PRO A 288 25.03 -1.39 5.20
C PRO A 288 24.87 -0.05 5.94
N ILE A 289 25.44 1.05 5.43
CA ILE A 289 25.39 2.35 6.09
C ILE A 289 23.98 2.95 5.95
N GLY A 290 23.39 2.90 4.75
CA GLY A 290 22.01 3.33 4.50
C GLY A 290 21.02 2.53 5.33
N VAL A 291 21.10 1.20 5.31
CA VAL A 291 20.24 0.30 6.11
C VAL A 291 20.39 0.57 7.61
N GLY A 292 21.60 0.86 8.08
CA GLY A 292 21.86 1.13 9.51
C GLY A 292 21.38 2.50 10.01
N ASN A 293 21.19 3.49 9.13
CA ASN A 293 20.92 4.88 9.55
C ASN A 293 19.57 5.44 9.05
N VAL A 294 18.86 4.73 8.16
CA VAL A 294 17.51 5.11 7.73
C VAL A 294 16.48 4.49 8.69
N SER A 295 15.53 5.31 9.14
CA SER A 295 14.55 4.97 10.19
C SER A 295 13.66 3.78 9.83
N GLU A 296 13.29 3.65 8.55
CA GLU A 296 12.44 2.57 8.03
C GLU A 296 13.05 1.17 8.13
N TRP A 297 14.38 1.09 8.17
CA TRP A 297 15.13 -0.16 8.29
C TRP A 297 15.45 -0.51 9.73
N GLN A 298 15.07 0.32 10.70
CA GLN A 298 15.27 0.01 12.12
C GLN A 298 14.29 -1.06 12.60
N SER A 299 14.69 -1.79 13.64
CA SER A 299 13.85 -2.83 14.24
C SER A 299 12.56 -2.27 14.86
N MET A 300 11.55 -3.14 14.97
CA MET A 300 10.24 -2.78 15.50
C MET A 300 10.34 -2.17 16.92
N PRO A 301 9.91 -0.90 17.12
CA PRO A 301 9.92 -0.28 18.43
C PRO A 301 8.71 -0.73 19.27
N PHE A 302 8.87 -1.78 20.07
CA PHE A 302 7.80 -2.34 20.92
C PHE A 302 7.36 -1.42 22.08
N ASN A 303 8.07 -0.34 22.34
CA ASN A 303 7.68 0.70 23.30
C ASN A 303 6.59 1.65 22.75
N LEU A 304 6.47 1.78 21.43
CA LEU A 304 5.48 2.64 20.79
C LEU A 304 4.11 1.95 20.65
N PRO A 305 3.00 2.71 20.56
CA PRO A 305 1.65 2.13 20.42
C PRO A 305 1.53 1.15 19.24
N GLY A 306 2.13 1.45 18.08
CA GLY A 306 2.13 0.57 16.92
C GLY A 306 2.83 -0.77 17.17
N GLY A 307 4.01 -0.73 17.82
CA GLY A 307 4.73 -1.94 18.20
C GLY A 307 3.98 -2.78 19.25
N LYS A 308 3.30 -2.13 20.21
CA LYS A 308 2.44 -2.81 21.18
C LYS A 308 1.24 -3.49 20.53
N LEU A 309 0.58 -2.82 19.57
CA LEU A 309 -0.52 -3.41 18.81
C LEU A 309 -0.04 -4.62 18.00
N PHE A 310 1.08 -4.48 17.29
CA PHE A 310 1.70 -5.58 16.54
C PHE A 310 2.02 -6.78 17.45
N LEU A 311 2.66 -6.56 18.59
CA LEU A 311 2.93 -7.60 19.57
C LEU A 311 1.64 -8.24 20.12
N GLY A 312 0.63 -7.42 20.44
CA GLY A 312 -0.67 -7.87 20.90
C GLY A 312 -1.36 -8.77 19.88
N LEU A 313 -1.26 -8.46 18.59
CA LEU A 313 -1.79 -9.30 17.51
C LEU A 313 -1.05 -10.64 17.40
N ILE A 314 0.28 -10.65 17.50
CA ILE A 314 1.06 -11.91 17.53
C ILE A 314 0.62 -12.78 18.70
N LEU A 315 0.53 -12.21 19.91
CA LEU A 315 0.08 -12.93 21.10
C LEU A 315 -1.35 -13.43 20.93
N ALA A 316 -2.24 -12.62 20.35
CA ALA A 316 -3.60 -13.04 20.03
C ALA A 316 -3.62 -14.23 19.07
N PHE A 317 -2.82 -14.23 17.99
CA PHE A 317 -2.73 -15.38 17.08
C PHE A 317 -2.26 -16.65 17.80
N LEU A 318 -1.26 -16.55 18.69
CA LEU A 318 -0.78 -17.68 19.48
C LEU A 318 -1.87 -18.23 20.41
N VAL A 319 -2.53 -17.35 21.17
CA VAL A 319 -3.63 -17.73 22.07
C VAL A 319 -4.79 -18.36 21.29
N LEU A 320 -5.19 -17.75 20.18
CA LEU A 320 -6.26 -18.25 19.31
C LEU A 320 -5.90 -19.59 18.67
N GLN A 321 -4.63 -19.81 18.32
CA GLN A 321 -4.16 -21.12 17.84
C GLN A 321 -4.32 -22.20 18.91
N VAL A 322 -4.02 -21.90 20.18
CA VAL A 322 -4.18 -22.84 21.30
C VAL A 322 -5.67 -23.14 21.58
N ILE A 323 -6.52 -22.11 21.58
CA ILE A 323 -7.96 -22.22 21.87
C ILE A 323 -8.69 -22.96 20.75
N TYR A 324 -8.50 -22.52 19.50
CA TYR A 324 -9.32 -22.96 18.37
C TYR A 324 -8.70 -24.06 17.53
N ARG A 325 -7.41 -24.35 17.73
CA ARG A 325 -6.65 -25.41 17.04
C ARG A 325 -6.92 -25.46 15.54
N PHE A 326 -6.98 -24.28 14.91
CA PHE A 326 -7.23 -24.20 13.49
C PHE A 326 -6.02 -24.73 12.71
N THR A 327 -6.29 -25.21 11.50
CA THR A 327 -5.29 -25.84 10.64
C THR A 327 -4.69 -24.78 9.71
N TRP A 328 -3.38 -24.64 9.75
CA TRP A 328 -2.60 -23.79 8.86
C TRP A 328 -2.30 -24.52 7.56
N ARG A 329 -2.39 -23.80 6.46
CA ARG A 329 -1.73 -24.24 5.23
C ARG A 329 -0.24 -23.92 5.33
N LEU A 330 0.62 -24.77 4.79
CA LEU A 330 2.07 -24.60 4.85
C LEU A 330 2.53 -23.24 4.31
N GLU A 331 1.98 -22.82 3.17
CA GLU A 331 2.27 -21.50 2.58
C GLU A 331 1.78 -20.34 3.47
N GLU A 332 0.62 -20.48 4.11
CA GLU A 332 0.07 -19.44 4.99
C GLU A 332 0.93 -19.28 6.25
N LEU A 333 1.35 -20.39 6.86
CA LEU A 333 2.24 -20.36 8.02
C LEU A 333 3.62 -19.79 7.65
N ALA A 334 4.19 -20.22 6.52
CA ALA A 334 5.48 -19.72 6.05
C ALA A 334 5.45 -18.21 5.81
N LEU A 335 4.42 -17.71 5.13
CA LEU A 335 4.25 -16.27 4.88
C LEU A 335 3.98 -15.50 6.17
N PHE A 336 3.13 -16.01 7.07
CA PHE A 336 2.87 -15.38 8.35
C PHE A 336 4.15 -15.25 9.20
N LEU A 337 4.93 -16.33 9.33
CA LEU A 337 6.19 -16.33 10.07
C LEU A 337 7.22 -15.40 9.40
N PHE A 338 7.34 -15.46 8.08
CA PHE A 338 8.24 -14.58 7.33
C PHE A 338 7.86 -13.10 7.52
N GLY A 339 6.59 -12.74 7.33
CA GLY A 339 6.11 -11.37 7.53
C GLY A 339 6.31 -10.89 8.97
N THR A 340 6.08 -11.76 9.95
CA THR A 340 6.32 -11.45 11.38
C THR A 340 7.81 -11.21 11.64
N MET A 341 8.67 -12.11 11.19
CA MET A 341 10.12 -11.97 11.33
C MET A 341 10.63 -10.70 10.67
N MET A 342 10.23 -10.44 9.42
CA MET A 342 10.66 -9.25 8.69
C MET A 342 10.16 -7.95 9.35
N ALA A 343 8.92 -7.92 9.85
CA ALA A 343 8.40 -6.77 10.59
C ALA A 343 9.13 -6.54 11.92
N CYS A 344 9.56 -7.60 12.61
CA CYS A 344 10.42 -7.48 13.80
C CYS A 344 11.79 -6.88 13.45
N LEU A 345 12.40 -7.37 12.37
CA LEU A 345 13.73 -6.94 11.93
C LEU A 345 13.75 -5.52 11.39
N HIS A 346 12.73 -5.14 10.60
CA HIS A 346 12.63 -3.82 9.98
C HIS A 346 11.18 -3.31 9.98
N LEU A 347 10.98 -2.11 10.50
CA LEU A 347 9.68 -1.45 10.63
C LEU A 347 8.90 -1.41 9.30
N ARG A 348 9.60 -1.13 8.20
CA ARG A 348 8.96 -1.04 6.87
C ARG A 348 8.29 -2.33 6.42
N PHE A 349 8.71 -3.49 6.92
CA PHE A 349 8.10 -4.78 6.56
C PHE A 349 6.83 -5.12 7.35
N LEU A 350 6.27 -4.19 8.14
CA LEU A 350 4.86 -4.26 8.54
C LEU A 350 3.93 -4.46 7.33
N LEU A 351 4.31 -3.92 6.17
CA LEU A 351 3.62 -4.11 4.89
C LEU A 351 3.53 -5.59 4.47
N LEU A 352 4.38 -6.48 4.99
CA LEU A 352 4.33 -7.93 4.76
C LEU A 352 3.45 -8.63 5.78
N PHE A 353 3.63 -8.31 7.05
CA PHE A 353 2.84 -8.91 8.12
C PHE A 353 1.34 -8.72 7.92
N VAL A 354 0.91 -7.50 7.59
CA VAL A 354 -0.52 -7.18 7.45
C VAL A 354 -1.23 -8.06 6.40
N PRO A 355 -0.82 -8.08 5.12
CA PRO A 355 -1.53 -8.86 4.11
C PRO A 355 -1.45 -10.36 4.36
N PHE A 356 -0.38 -10.87 5.00
CA PHE A 356 -0.28 -12.29 5.33
C PHE A 356 -1.18 -12.70 6.51
N SER A 357 -1.38 -11.80 7.49
CA SER A 357 -2.17 -12.09 8.70
C SER A 357 -3.67 -11.76 8.56
N THR A 358 -4.04 -10.74 7.78
CA THR A 358 -5.45 -10.31 7.61
C THR A 358 -6.42 -11.43 7.24
N PRO A 359 -6.19 -12.26 6.20
CA PRO A 359 -7.13 -13.31 5.81
C PRO A 359 -7.29 -14.40 6.90
N ILE A 360 -6.25 -14.62 7.71
CA ILE A 360 -6.26 -15.56 8.83
C ILE A 360 -7.14 -14.98 9.95
N LEU A 361 -6.91 -13.71 10.31
CA LEU A 361 -7.74 -12.99 11.28
C LEU A 361 -9.21 -12.98 10.86
N ALA A 362 -9.51 -12.69 9.60
CA ALA A 362 -10.87 -12.72 9.07
C ALA A 362 -11.50 -14.10 9.17
N THR A 363 -10.76 -15.18 8.89
CA THR A 363 -11.25 -16.55 9.01
C THR A 363 -11.56 -16.93 10.47
N ILE A 364 -10.78 -16.42 11.43
CA ILE A 364 -11.05 -16.61 12.86
C ILE A 364 -12.29 -15.82 13.28
N LEU A 365 -12.38 -14.55 12.91
CA LEU A 365 -13.50 -13.66 13.25
C LEU A 365 -14.83 -14.13 12.64
N ALA A 366 -14.79 -14.77 11.47
CA ALA A 366 -15.98 -15.33 10.82
C ALA A 366 -16.72 -16.36 11.71
N ARG A 367 -16.05 -16.94 12.73
CA ARG A 367 -16.68 -17.84 13.71
C ARG A 367 -17.63 -17.13 14.66
N TRP A 368 -17.48 -15.82 14.84
CA TRP A 368 -18.25 -15.02 15.81
C TRP A 368 -19.22 -14.05 15.15
N VAL A 369 -19.21 -13.98 13.81
CA VAL A 369 -19.99 -13.01 13.07
C VAL A 369 -21.06 -13.73 12.24
N PRO A 370 -22.34 -13.30 12.29
CA PRO A 370 -23.39 -13.97 11.54
C PRO A 370 -23.18 -13.82 10.03
N PRO A 371 -23.39 -14.89 9.24
CA PRO A 371 -23.14 -14.87 7.81
C PRO A 371 -23.82 -13.71 7.10
N TYR A 372 -23.10 -13.10 6.16
CA TYR A 372 -23.68 -12.14 5.24
C TYR A 372 -24.82 -12.78 4.40
N SER A 373 -25.98 -12.11 4.35
CA SER A 373 -27.12 -12.52 3.51
C SER A 373 -27.61 -11.36 2.67
N ARG A 374 -27.41 -11.47 1.34
CA ARG A 374 -27.82 -10.46 0.35
C ARG A 374 -29.33 -10.16 0.37
N SER A 375 -30.14 -11.10 0.86
CA SER A 375 -31.60 -10.91 0.98
C SER A 375 -31.97 -9.81 2.00
N LYS A 376 -31.09 -9.53 2.97
CA LYS A 376 -31.30 -8.52 4.01
C LYS A 376 -30.74 -7.14 3.62
N ASP A 377 -30.17 -7.00 2.43
CA ASP A 377 -29.53 -5.76 1.98
C ASP A 377 -30.55 -4.63 1.78
N ARG A 378 -30.28 -3.51 2.43
CA ARG A 378 -31.01 -2.26 2.25
C ARG A 378 -30.22 -1.35 1.31
N TYR A 379 -30.20 -1.67 0.02
CA TYR A 379 -29.34 -0.99 -0.97
C TYR A 379 -29.57 0.53 -1.05
N LEU A 380 -30.79 1.04 -0.80
CA LEU A 380 -31.05 2.48 -0.70
C LEU A 380 -30.38 3.13 0.53
N LEU A 381 -30.46 2.48 1.70
CA LEU A 381 -29.77 2.97 2.90
C LEU A 381 -28.26 2.94 2.70
N ASN A 382 -27.74 1.86 2.12
CA ASN A 382 -26.33 1.74 1.78
C ASN A 382 -25.90 2.87 0.82
N ALA A 383 -26.70 3.19 -0.20
CA ALA A 383 -26.43 4.30 -1.12
C ALA A 383 -26.38 5.65 -0.40
N VAL A 384 -27.32 5.91 0.52
CA VAL A 384 -27.33 7.14 1.33
C VAL A 384 -26.08 7.23 2.21
N LEU A 385 -25.69 6.13 2.86
CA LEU A 385 -24.49 6.09 3.70
C LEU A 385 -23.20 6.27 2.89
N MET A 386 -23.11 5.63 1.71
CA MET A 386 -21.99 5.82 0.79
C MET A 386 -21.93 7.25 0.27
N LEU A 387 -23.07 7.85 -0.08
CA LEU A 387 -23.15 9.26 -0.47
C LEU A 387 -22.71 10.18 0.67
N ALA A 388 -23.14 9.91 1.91
CA ALA A 388 -22.71 10.68 3.08
C ALA A 388 -21.19 10.59 3.29
N VAL A 389 -20.58 9.43 3.07
CA VAL A 389 -19.12 9.27 3.08
C VAL A 389 -18.48 10.12 1.98
N THR A 390 -18.96 10.03 0.74
CA THR A 390 -18.42 10.82 -0.38
C THR A 390 -18.54 12.33 -0.13
N VAL A 391 -19.71 12.80 0.31
CA VAL A 391 -19.94 14.20 0.67
C VAL A 391 -19.03 14.62 1.83
N GLY A 392 -18.84 13.76 2.84
CA GLY A 392 -17.93 13.99 3.94
C GLY A 392 -16.48 14.17 3.48
N ILE A 393 -15.98 13.28 2.62
CA ILE A 393 -14.63 13.36 2.06
C ILE A 393 -14.47 14.68 1.30
N VAL A 394 -15.41 15.03 0.41
CA VAL A 394 -15.35 16.27 -0.38
C VAL A 394 -15.41 17.52 0.52
N ARG A 395 -16.30 17.52 1.52
CA ARG A 395 -16.50 18.68 2.41
C ARG A 395 -15.35 18.93 3.36
N PHE A 396 -14.65 17.88 3.80
CA PHE A 396 -13.57 17.95 4.77
C PHE A 396 -12.19 17.76 4.14
N PHE A 397 -12.11 17.70 2.81
CA PHE A 397 -10.84 17.61 2.10
C PHE A 397 -9.97 18.84 2.42
N PRO A 398 -8.67 18.68 2.70
CA PRO A 398 -7.81 19.80 3.05
C PRO A 398 -7.77 20.88 1.97
N SER A 399 -7.86 22.13 2.41
CA SER A 399 -7.64 23.28 1.54
C SER A 399 -6.17 23.39 1.16
N ARG A 400 -5.90 24.05 0.03
CA ARG A 400 -4.53 24.31 -0.42
C ARG A 400 -3.68 25.01 0.65
N ALA A 401 -4.25 25.99 1.34
CA ALA A 401 -3.55 26.73 2.40
C ALA A 401 -3.17 25.85 3.61
N GLU A 402 -4.03 24.89 3.99
CA GLU A 402 -3.71 23.94 5.07
C GLU A 402 -2.55 23.03 4.67
N LEU A 403 -2.53 22.54 3.43
CA LEU A 403 -1.45 21.70 2.92
C LEU A 403 -0.13 22.48 2.78
N GLU A 404 -0.18 23.71 2.26
CA GLU A 404 0.99 24.59 2.16
C GLU A 404 1.55 24.93 3.54
N LYS A 405 0.69 25.15 4.53
CA LYS A 405 1.10 25.32 5.93
C LYS A 405 1.85 24.08 6.43
N GLY A 406 1.31 22.87 6.21
CA GLY A 406 1.97 21.62 6.58
C GLY A 406 3.33 21.43 5.91
N VAL A 407 3.49 21.84 4.64
CA VAL A 407 4.79 21.86 3.96
C VAL A 407 5.73 22.87 4.61
N SER A 408 5.27 24.09 4.90
CA SER A 408 6.10 25.15 5.50
C SER A 408 6.59 24.84 6.91
N GLU A 409 5.87 24.00 7.66
CA GLU A 409 6.26 23.56 9.00
C GLU A 409 7.35 22.48 8.97
N ASN A 410 7.41 21.68 7.89
CA ASN A 410 8.29 20.51 7.79
C ASN A 410 9.46 20.68 6.79
N PHE A 411 9.39 21.65 5.89
CA PHE A 411 10.38 21.90 4.83
C PHE A 411 10.89 23.34 4.85
N PRO A 412 12.09 23.61 4.30
CA PRO A 412 12.74 24.92 4.39
C PRO A 412 12.15 25.94 3.38
N VAL A 413 10.83 26.09 3.32
CA VAL A 413 10.12 26.95 2.36
C VAL A 413 10.63 28.39 2.41
N ARG A 414 10.67 28.99 3.60
CA ARG A 414 11.14 30.38 3.78
C ARG A 414 12.62 30.57 3.49
N ALA A 415 13.44 29.55 3.72
CA ALA A 415 14.86 29.63 3.39
C ALA A 415 15.06 29.61 1.88
N VAL A 416 14.30 28.77 1.16
CA VAL A 416 14.28 28.75 -0.31
C VAL A 416 13.78 30.07 -0.88
N GLU A 417 12.69 30.64 -0.34
CA GLU A 417 12.20 31.97 -0.72
C GLU A 417 13.30 33.04 -0.57
N TYR A 418 13.94 33.09 0.61
CA TYR A 418 15.05 34.01 0.87
C TYR A 418 16.20 33.82 -0.12
N MET A 419 16.59 32.57 -0.40
CA MET A 419 17.67 32.25 -1.32
C MET A 419 17.35 32.66 -2.76
N HIS A 420 16.10 32.54 -3.19
CA HIS A 420 15.64 33.03 -4.49
C HIS A 420 15.69 34.55 -4.56
N GLU A 421 15.18 35.24 -3.55
CA GLU A 421 15.19 36.72 -3.47
C GLU A 421 16.60 37.31 -3.47
N HIS A 422 17.55 36.64 -2.81
CA HIS A 422 18.93 37.13 -2.66
C HIS A 422 19.92 36.50 -3.65
N SER A 423 19.43 35.72 -4.63
CA SER A 423 20.25 35.06 -5.66
C SER A 423 21.43 34.25 -5.10
N VAL A 424 21.22 33.55 -3.98
CA VAL A 424 22.23 32.66 -3.42
C VAL A 424 22.45 31.50 -4.40
N ARG A 425 23.68 31.38 -4.93
CA ARG A 425 24.05 30.35 -5.92
C ARG A 425 25.19 29.49 -5.39
N GLY A 426 25.22 28.25 -5.86
CA GLY A 426 26.30 27.30 -5.63
C GLY A 426 25.85 26.02 -4.93
N PRO A 427 26.78 25.08 -4.71
CA PRO A 427 26.54 23.87 -3.93
C PRO A 427 26.14 24.19 -2.49
N ILE A 428 25.08 23.57 -1.99
CA ILE A 428 24.57 23.80 -0.64
C ILE A 428 24.72 22.54 0.19
N PHE A 429 25.25 22.68 1.41
CA PHE A 429 25.14 21.63 2.41
C PHE A 429 23.73 21.64 3.01
N ASN A 430 23.06 20.49 3.02
CA ASN A 430 21.69 20.35 3.49
C ASN A 430 21.52 19.07 4.32
N THR A 431 20.44 19.01 5.10
CA THR A 431 20.04 17.78 5.80
C THR A 431 19.37 16.80 4.84
N TYR A 432 19.46 15.51 5.14
CA TYR A 432 18.88 14.40 4.37
C TYR A 432 17.43 14.65 3.93
N ASN A 433 16.54 15.00 4.88
CA ASN A 433 15.11 15.24 4.59
C ASN A 433 14.82 16.53 3.82
N PHE A 434 15.73 17.50 3.81
CA PHE A 434 15.53 18.78 3.10
C PHE A 434 16.04 18.73 1.66
N GLY A 435 16.93 17.79 1.35
CA GLY A 435 17.58 17.70 0.03
C GLY A 435 16.56 17.55 -1.10
N THR A 436 15.54 16.75 -0.87
CA THR A 436 14.49 16.49 -1.85
C THR A 436 13.64 17.73 -2.17
N TYR A 437 13.36 18.58 -1.18
CA TYR A 437 12.67 19.85 -1.39
C TYR A 437 13.56 20.89 -2.08
N LEU A 438 14.85 20.94 -1.72
CA LEU A 438 15.83 21.84 -2.34
C LEU A 438 16.07 21.49 -3.81
N LEU A 439 16.23 20.21 -4.15
CA LEU A 439 16.38 19.79 -5.54
C LEU A 439 15.12 20.03 -6.37
N TRP A 440 13.93 19.93 -5.75
CA TRP A 440 12.68 20.30 -6.41
C TRP A 440 12.66 21.78 -6.79
N SER A 441 13.23 22.62 -5.91
CA SER A 441 13.42 24.07 -6.08
C SER A 441 14.66 24.43 -6.92
N ASP A 442 15.18 23.48 -7.71
CA ASP A 442 16.29 23.66 -8.66
C ASP A 442 17.68 23.96 -8.04
N TYR A 443 17.88 23.58 -6.78
CA TYR A 443 19.20 23.64 -6.15
C TYR A 443 19.95 22.31 -6.20
N LYS A 444 21.27 22.36 -6.41
CA LYS A 444 22.13 21.18 -6.32
C LYS A 444 22.42 20.86 -4.85
N VAL A 445 22.14 19.62 -4.47
CA VAL A 445 22.17 19.18 -3.06
C VAL A 445 23.40 18.34 -2.72
N PHE A 446 23.78 18.37 -1.44
CA PHE A 446 24.85 17.53 -0.89
C PHE A 446 24.35 16.10 -0.67
N ILE A 447 23.10 15.93 -0.24
CA ILE A 447 22.48 14.63 0.01
C ILE A 447 20.95 14.75 -0.14
N ASP A 448 20.28 13.65 -0.46
CA ASP A 448 18.81 13.52 -0.43
C ASP A 448 18.40 12.07 -0.10
N GLY A 449 17.10 11.78 -0.18
CA GLY A 449 16.50 10.48 0.13
C GLY A 449 17.09 9.26 -0.58
N ARG A 450 17.78 9.42 -1.71
CA ARG A 450 18.36 8.33 -2.51
C ARG A 450 19.68 7.84 -1.94
N SER A 451 19.61 7.22 -0.76
CA SER A 451 20.77 6.78 0.02
C SER A 451 21.71 5.83 -0.73
N ASP A 452 21.16 5.05 -1.66
CA ASP A 452 21.88 4.06 -2.46
C ASP A 452 22.98 4.69 -3.33
N ILE A 453 22.72 5.87 -3.89
CA ILE A 453 23.69 6.58 -4.74
C ILE A 453 24.81 7.17 -3.89
N TYR A 454 24.45 7.80 -2.76
CA TYR A 454 25.40 8.48 -1.89
C TYR A 454 26.33 7.53 -1.13
N GLU A 455 25.87 6.33 -0.80
CA GLU A 455 26.71 5.33 -0.14
C GLU A 455 27.79 4.80 -1.10
N ARG A 456 27.45 4.60 -2.39
CA ARG A 456 28.41 4.15 -3.40
C ARG A 456 29.61 5.08 -3.57
N VAL A 457 29.43 6.38 -3.40
CA VAL A 457 30.51 7.39 -3.54
C VAL A 457 31.10 7.84 -2.20
N GLY A 458 30.66 7.29 -1.08
CA GLY A 458 31.15 7.69 0.26
C GLY A 458 30.52 8.97 0.82
N ALA A 459 29.81 9.76 0.00
CA ALA A 459 29.15 11.00 0.44
C ALA A 459 28.15 10.80 1.59
N PHE A 460 27.51 9.62 1.68
CA PHE A 460 26.62 9.30 2.79
C PHE A 460 27.39 9.18 4.12
N SER A 461 28.60 8.60 4.10
CA SER A 461 29.46 8.52 5.28
C SER A 461 29.95 9.90 5.70
N ASP A 462 30.35 10.74 4.73
CA ASP A 462 30.77 12.12 4.99
C ASP A 462 29.62 12.94 5.61
N TYR A 463 28.40 12.78 5.10
CA TYR A 463 27.21 13.40 5.68
C TYR A 463 27.03 13.01 7.16
N LEU A 464 27.05 11.71 7.47
CA LEU A 464 26.88 11.23 8.84
C LEU A 464 27.98 11.72 9.77
N PHE A 465 29.22 11.80 9.28
CA PHE A 465 30.34 12.35 10.05
C PHE A 465 30.13 13.83 10.38
N ILE A 466 29.74 14.63 9.38
CA ILE A 466 29.48 16.06 9.55
C ILE A 466 28.30 16.29 10.51
N ASP A 467 27.19 15.58 10.31
CA ASP A 467 25.96 15.72 11.08
C ASP A 467 26.17 15.38 12.56
N ARG A 468 26.83 14.25 12.85
CA ARG A 468 27.15 13.85 14.23
C ARG A 468 28.16 14.81 14.88
N SER A 469 29.13 15.31 14.12
CA SER A 469 30.11 16.28 14.62
C SER A 469 29.48 17.64 14.91
N ALA A 470 28.49 18.05 14.12
CA ALA A 470 27.72 19.26 14.34
C ALA A 470 26.80 19.12 15.56
N ALA A 471 26.15 17.96 15.73
CA ALA A 471 25.36 17.65 16.92
C ALA A 471 26.23 17.72 18.19
N THR A 472 27.37 17.05 18.19
CA THR A 472 28.32 17.04 19.33
C THR A 472 28.81 18.45 19.68
N ARG A 473 29.11 19.28 18.68
CA ARG A 473 29.51 20.68 18.90
C ARG A 473 28.39 21.56 19.45
N ARG A 474 27.13 21.32 19.06
CA ARG A 474 25.97 22.01 19.65
C ARG A 474 25.79 21.62 21.11
N THR A 475 25.85 20.32 21.45
CA THR A 475 25.77 19.87 22.84
C THR A 475 26.90 20.46 23.67
N ALA A 476 28.13 20.45 23.15
CA ALA A 476 29.27 21.08 23.82
C ALA A 476 29.10 22.60 24.00
N CYS A 477 28.52 23.31 23.03
CA CYS A 477 28.20 24.74 23.16
C CYS A 477 27.08 25.01 24.16
N ASP A 478 26.04 24.17 24.20
CA ASP A 478 24.93 24.31 25.14
C ASP A 478 25.34 23.95 26.56
N ASP A 479 26.19 22.93 26.73
CA ASP A 479 26.82 22.59 28.01
C ASP A 479 27.80 23.67 28.44
N ALA A 480 28.61 24.22 27.53
CA ALA A 480 29.47 25.37 27.82
C ALA A 480 28.65 26.61 28.20
N ARG A 481 27.47 26.84 27.58
CA ARG A 481 26.53 27.91 27.96
C ARG A 481 25.84 27.65 29.30
N ARG A 482 25.54 26.40 29.66
CA ARG A 482 25.05 26.05 31.00
C ARG A 482 26.12 26.22 32.06
N VAL A 483 27.35 25.77 31.80
CA VAL A 483 28.49 25.93 32.71
C VAL A 483 28.85 27.40 32.86
N THR A 484 28.87 28.19 31.79
CA THR A 484 29.09 29.65 31.88
C THR A 484 27.88 30.42 32.42
N GLY A 485 26.65 29.92 32.26
CA GLY A 485 25.44 30.46 32.88
C GLY A 485 25.40 30.23 34.39
N VAL A 486 25.80 29.04 34.84
CA VAL A 486 26.03 28.71 36.26
C VAL A 486 27.22 29.51 36.79
N ALA A 487 28.31 29.65 36.03
CA ALA A 487 29.44 30.49 36.41
C ALA A 487 29.12 31.99 36.42
N LYS A 488 28.18 32.48 35.59
CA LYS A 488 27.65 33.86 35.66
C LYS A 488 26.74 34.08 36.87
N SER A 489 26.05 33.03 37.35
CA SER A 489 25.33 33.11 38.64
C SER A 489 26.29 33.15 39.84
N LEU A 490 27.51 32.62 39.68
CA LEU A 490 28.57 32.61 40.70
C LEU A 490 29.60 33.77 40.55
N ARG A 491 29.69 34.43 39.39
CA ARG A 491 30.53 35.60 39.13
C ARG A 491 29.69 36.85 38.85
N ARG A 492 29.00 37.33 39.89
CA ARG A 492 28.84 38.79 40.09
C ARG A 492 30.06 39.30 40.86
N GLN A 493 31.25 39.21 40.27
CA GLN A 493 32.46 39.97 40.61
C GLN A 493 33.54 39.63 39.56
N SER A 494 34.11 40.68 38.98
CA SER A 494 35.24 40.77 38.01
C SER A 494 35.09 40.25 36.56
N GLU A 495 34.89 41.25 35.68
CA GLU A 495 35.44 41.56 34.35
C GLU A 495 35.63 40.54 33.19
N ARG A 496 35.05 40.98 32.05
CA ARG A 496 35.27 40.80 30.58
C ARG A 496 35.22 39.41 29.89
N PRO A 497 34.45 39.27 28.78
CA PRO A 497 34.36 38.03 27.99
C PRO A 497 35.30 37.99 26.77
N VAL A 498 35.85 36.81 26.49
CA VAL A 498 36.49 36.43 25.22
C VAL A 498 35.64 35.32 24.59
N CYS A 499 34.88 35.66 23.55
CA CYS A 499 34.43 34.77 22.46
C CYS A 499 33.48 35.57 21.56
N GLN A 500 34.06 36.37 20.68
CA GLN A 500 33.33 37.09 19.65
C GLN A 500 34.00 36.88 18.29
N THR A 501 34.10 35.63 17.86
CA THR A 501 34.48 35.33 16.48
C THR A 501 33.91 33.99 16.04
N GLN A 502 33.34 33.97 14.84
CA GLN A 502 32.80 32.82 14.08
C GLN A 502 31.30 32.53 14.23
N GLN A 503 30.52 33.55 13.87
CA GLN A 503 29.13 33.43 13.41
C GLN A 503 29.05 33.58 11.87
N ARG A 504 30.13 33.24 11.13
CA ARG A 504 30.26 33.53 9.68
C ARG A 504 30.28 32.32 8.73
N CYS A 505 29.91 31.12 9.19
CA CYS A 505 29.88 29.93 8.33
C CYS A 505 28.51 29.23 8.24
N LEU A 506 27.43 29.98 8.47
CA LEU A 506 26.06 29.49 8.24
C LEU A 506 25.24 30.63 7.65
N PHE A 507 25.21 30.69 6.32
CA PHE A 507 24.11 31.21 5.52
C PHE A 507 24.02 30.36 4.26
#